data_AF-A0A0F3QI40-F1
#
_entry.id   AF-A0A0F3QI40-F1
#
_cell.length_a   1.000
_cell.length_b   1.000
_cell.length_c   1.000
_cell.angle_alpha   90.00
_cell.angle_beta   90.00
_cell.angle_gamma   90.00
#
_symmetry.space_group_name_H-M   'P 1'
#
loop_
_entity.id
_entity.type
_entity.pdbx_description
1 polymer ?
#
loop_
_entity_poly.entity_id
_entity_poly.type
_entity_poly.pdbx_seq_one_letter_code
_entity_poly.pdbx_strand_id
1 'polypeptide(L)'
;MPNIDILIFASFLAINLIVGFADIKNIKNIREYAIGKRNFSTGTIVATLIATWIGTSTFLINNSRIYTDGLFYLLPSILGSVVSWLLIAYFLAPRFEHFLGSRSVAEIMGNAYGNKVRGLYLYC
;
A
#
# COMPACT_ATOMS: atom_id res chain seq x y z
N MET A 1 -23.59 -27.89 -4.46
CA MET A 1 -23.39 -26.42 -4.51
C MET A 1 -21.96 -25.92 -4.19
N PRO A 2 -20.97 -26.69 -3.70
CA PRO A 2 -19.61 -26.14 -3.46
C PRO A 2 -18.80 -25.88 -4.76
N ASN A 3 -19.24 -26.43 -5.89
CA ASN A 3 -18.53 -26.32 -7.15
C ASN A 3 -18.51 -24.88 -7.69
N ILE A 4 -19.53 -24.07 -7.41
CA ILE A 4 -19.61 -22.68 -7.88
C ILE A 4 -18.65 -21.81 -7.06
N ASP A 5 -18.60 -22.00 -5.73
CA ASP A 5 -17.71 -21.22 -4.85
C ASP A 5 -16.24 -21.51 -5.18
N ILE A 6 -15.90 -22.79 -5.38
CA ILE A 6 -14.56 -23.21 -5.80
C ILE A 6 -14.21 -22.64 -7.17
N LEU A 7 -15.17 -22.61 -8.12
CA LEU A 7 -14.96 -22.03 -9.44
C LEU A 7 -14.69 -20.52 -9.37
N ILE A 8 -15.41 -19.77 -8.53
CA ILE A 8 -15.20 -18.34 -8.33
C ILE A 8 -13.82 -18.10 -7.73
N PHE A 9 -13.44 -18.83 -6.68
CA PHE A 9 -12.13 -18.69 -6.05
C PHE A 9 -10.98 -19.06 -6.99
N ALA A 10 -11.10 -20.18 -7.70
CA ALA A 10 -10.08 -20.64 -8.65
C ALA A 10 -9.93 -19.65 -9.83
N SER A 11 -11.03 -19.10 -10.35
CA SER A 11 -10.97 -18.11 -11.42
C SER A 11 -10.36 -16.80 -10.96
N PHE A 12 -10.69 -16.31 -9.75
CA PHE A 12 -10.04 -15.14 -9.16
C PHE A 12 -8.52 -15.32 -9.03
N LEU A 13 -8.06 -16.46 -8.51
CA LEU A 13 -6.64 -16.75 -8.38
C LEU A 13 -5.95 -16.83 -9.75
N ALA A 14 -6.57 -17.51 -10.72
CA ALA A 14 -6.04 -17.63 -12.07
C ALA A 14 -5.89 -16.28 -12.76
N ILE A 15 -6.88 -15.39 -12.65
CA ILE A 15 -6.82 -14.04 -13.23
C ILE A 15 -5.66 -13.24 -12.61
N ASN A 16 -5.55 -13.21 -11.28
CA ASN A 16 -4.45 -12.50 -10.60
C ASN A 16 -3.08 -13.03 -11.03
N LEU A 17 -2.95 -14.36 -11.16
CA LEU A 17 -1.71 -14.99 -11.59
C LEU A 17 -1.35 -14.63 -13.04
N ILE A 18 -2.33 -14.64 -13.95
CA ILE A 18 -2.13 -14.27 -15.36
C ILE A 18 -1.68 -12.81 -15.47
N VAL A 19 -2.31 -11.90 -14.74
CA VAL A 19 -1.91 -10.48 -14.70
C VAL A 19 -0.48 -10.34 -14.18
N GLY A 20 -0.14 -11.04 -13.09
CA GLY A 20 1.22 -11.04 -12.55
C GLY A 20 2.28 -11.51 -13.56
N PHE A 21 2.01 -12.60 -14.29
CA PHE A 21 2.92 -13.07 -15.35
C PHE A 21 3.02 -12.12 -16.54
N ALA A 22 1.94 -11.43 -16.91
CA ALA A 22 1.96 -10.45 -17.98
C ALA A 22 2.86 -9.25 -17.63
N ASP A 23 2.82 -8.81 -16.37
CA ASP A 23 3.60 -7.66 -15.90
C ASP A 23 5.09 -7.98 -15.75
N ILE A 24 5.44 -9.20 -15.34
CA ILE A 24 6.86 -9.64 -15.22
C ILE A 24 7.61 -9.48 -16.53
N LYS A 25 6.97 -9.71 -17.68
CA LYS A 25 7.61 -9.60 -19.02
C LYS A 25 8.07 -8.18 -19.33
N ASN A 26 7.51 -7.17 -18.68
CA ASN A 26 7.80 -5.76 -18.95
C ASN A 26 8.91 -5.17 -18.06
N ILE A 27 9.43 -5.95 -17.11
CA ILE A 27 10.38 -5.47 -16.08
C ILE A 27 11.80 -5.88 -16.48
N LYS A 28 12.67 -4.90 -16.77
CA LYS A 28 14.04 -5.17 -17.23
C LYS A 28 15.10 -5.00 -16.15
N ASN A 29 14.82 -4.22 -15.11
CA ASN A 29 15.76 -3.86 -14.05
C ASN A 29 15.10 -3.80 -12.68
N ILE A 30 15.87 -4.00 -11.61
CA ILE A 30 15.35 -3.95 -10.23
C ILE A 30 14.79 -2.57 -9.83
N ARG A 31 15.28 -1.50 -10.46
CA ARG A 31 14.72 -0.14 -10.30
C ARG A 31 13.32 -0.02 -10.91
N GLU A 32 13.11 -0.64 -12.08
CA GLU A 32 11.79 -0.66 -12.73
C GLU A 32 10.82 -1.55 -11.96
N TYR A 33 11.30 -2.62 -11.33
CA TYR A 33 10.51 -3.43 -10.42
C TYR A 33 10.05 -2.63 -9.19
N ALA A 34 10.97 -1.91 -8.53
CA ALA A 34 10.70 -1.23 -7.26
C ALA A 34 9.92 0.10 -7.40
N ILE A 35 10.19 0.87 -8.46
CA ILE A 35 9.62 2.23 -8.63
C ILE A 35 8.65 2.29 -9.83
N GLY A 36 8.67 1.31 -10.72
CA GLY A 36 7.98 1.38 -12.01
C GLY A 36 8.57 2.45 -12.94
N LYS A 37 7.84 2.73 -14.03
CA LYS A 37 8.22 3.77 -15.01
C LYS A 37 7.77 5.19 -14.61
N ARG A 38 7.25 5.38 -13.39
CA ARG A 38 6.67 6.65 -12.87
C ARG A 38 5.57 7.30 -13.72
N ASN A 39 5.19 6.71 -14.85
CA ASN A 39 4.15 7.19 -15.74
C ASN A 39 2.76 6.64 -15.37
N PHE A 40 2.42 6.68 -14.07
CA PHE A 40 1.10 6.23 -13.61
C PHE A 40 0.15 7.42 -13.53
N SER A 41 -1.11 7.21 -13.94
CA SER A 41 -2.16 8.19 -13.72
C SER A 41 -2.40 8.36 -12.21
N THR A 42 -2.69 9.58 -11.78
CA THR A 42 -3.00 9.89 -10.37
C THR A 42 -4.10 8.99 -9.83
N GLY A 43 -5.11 8.67 -10.65
CA GLY A 43 -6.19 7.76 -10.26
C GLY A 43 -5.71 6.34 -9.97
N THR A 44 -4.76 5.83 -10.75
CA THR A 44 -4.16 4.50 -10.51
C THR A 44 -3.38 4.49 -9.20
N ILE A 45 -2.59 5.54 -8.93
CA ILE A 45 -1.83 5.66 -7.68
C ILE A 45 -2.77 5.68 -6.48
N VAL A 46 -3.83 6.51 -6.53
CA VAL A 46 -4.84 6.58 -5.45
C VAL A 46 -5.53 5.24 -5.25
N ALA A 47 -5.93 4.55 -6.32
CA ALA A 47 -6.55 3.24 -6.24
C ALA A 47 -5.63 2.20 -5.56
N THR A 48 -4.36 2.12 -5.95
CA THR A 48 -3.39 1.20 -5.35
C THR A 48 -3.09 1.50 -3.88
N LEU A 49 -3.12 2.78 -3.51
CA LEU A 49 -2.88 3.22 -2.15
C LEU A 49 -4.06 2.89 -1.23
N ILE A 50 -5.30 3.05 -1.71
CA ILE A 50 -6.51 2.58 -1.01
C ILE A 50 -6.52 1.05 -0.90
N ALA A 51 -6.18 0.34 -1.98
CA ALA A 51 -6.12 -1.12 -1.99
C ALA A 51 -5.10 -1.67 -0.99
N THR A 52 -3.96 -0.98 -0.80
CA THR A 52 -2.94 -1.36 0.19
C THR A 52 -3.41 -1.07 1.62
N TRP A 53 -4.21 -0.03 1.81
CA TRP A 53 -4.73 0.35 3.13
C TRP A 53 -5.84 -0.59 3.62
N ILE A 54 -6.71 -1.05 2.71
CA ILE A 54 -7.83 -1.92 3.03
C ILE A 54 -7.38 -3.37 2.92
N GLY A 55 -6.95 -3.94 4.05
CA GLY A 55 -6.60 -5.35 4.18
C GLY A 55 -7.62 -6.14 5.01
N THR A 56 -7.51 -7.46 4.99
CA THR A 56 -8.35 -8.35 5.81
C THR A 56 -8.24 -8.03 7.30
N SER A 57 -7.06 -7.65 7.78
CA SER A 57 -6.83 -7.30 9.18
C SER A 57 -7.62 -6.07 9.61
N THR A 58 -7.61 -5.01 8.80
CA THR A 58 -8.35 -3.77 9.10
C THR A 58 -9.84 -4.04 9.07
N PHE A 59 -10.33 -4.86 8.12
CA PHE A 59 -11.72 -5.27 8.07
C PHE A 59 -12.16 -6.04 9.33
N LEU A 60 -11.41 -7.08 9.74
CA LEU A 60 -11.73 -7.89 10.91
C LEU A 60 -11.72 -7.09 12.21
N ILE A 61 -10.70 -6.25 12.41
CA ILE A 61 -10.57 -5.38 13.60
C ILE A 61 -11.70 -4.37 13.65
N ASN A 62 -12.01 -3.73 12.51
CA ASN A 62 -13.07 -2.73 12.48
C ASN A 62 -14.42 -3.37 12.76
N ASN A 63 -14.68 -4.54 12.17
CA ASN A 63 -15.91 -5.29 12.39
C ASN A 63 -16.09 -5.68 13.86
N SER A 64 -15.06 -6.26 14.51
CA SER A 64 -15.13 -6.64 15.92
C SER A 64 -15.38 -5.45 16.85
N ARG A 65 -14.71 -4.31 16.60
CA ARG A 65 -14.89 -3.07 17.38
C ARG A 65 -16.26 -2.44 17.18
N ILE A 66 -16.83 -2.53 15.98
CA ILE A 66 -18.20 -2.05 15.74
C ILE A 66 -19.21 -2.84 16.57
N TYR A 67 -19.02 -4.17 16.68
CA TYR A 67 -19.90 -5.00 17.48
C TYR A 67 -19.80 -4.73 18.98
N THR A 68 -18.62 -4.34 19.50
CA THR A 68 -18.44 -4.05 20.93
C THR A 68 -18.76 -2.60 21.30
N ASP A 69 -18.29 -1.65 20.50
CA ASP A 69 -18.26 -0.23 20.86
C ASP A 69 -19.27 0.60 20.04
N GLY A 70 -19.89 -0.01 19.03
CA GLY A 70 -20.94 0.61 18.22
C GLY A 70 -20.48 1.84 17.46
N LEU A 71 -21.38 2.83 17.35
CA LEU A 71 -21.16 4.04 16.57
C LEU A 71 -20.06 4.96 17.15
N PHE A 72 -19.76 4.81 18.45
CA PHE A 72 -18.71 5.59 19.12
C PHE A 72 -17.30 5.24 18.64
N TYR A 73 -17.08 4.05 18.09
CA TYR A 73 -15.81 3.69 17.46
C TYR A 73 -15.76 4.11 15.98
N LEU A 74 -16.88 4.01 15.26
CA LEU A 74 -16.96 4.32 13.82
C LEU A 74 -16.68 5.79 13.51
N LEU A 75 -17.36 6.70 14.20
CA LEU A 75 -17.30 8.13 13.91
C LEU A 75 -15.87 8.69 14.07
N PRO A 76 -15.17 8.49 15.20
CA PRO A 76 -13.79 8.93 15.35
C PRO A 76 -12.82 8.21 14.42
N SER A 77 -13.04 6.92 14.12
CA SER A 77 -12.13 6.17 13.25
C SER A 77 -12.13 6.70 11.81
N ILE A 78 -13.30 7.04 11.28
CA ILE A 78 -13.43 7.61 9.92
C ILE A 78 -12.86 9.02 9.88
N LEU A 79 -13.28 9.89 10.80
CA LEU A 79 -12.84 11.28 10.83
C LEU A 79 -11.32 11.38 11.09
N GLY A 80 -10.81 10.60 12.05
CA GLY A 80 -9.39 10.54 12.36
C GLY A 80 -8.56 10.09 11.15
N SER A 81 -8.99 9.03 10.46
CA SER A 81 -8.29 8.53 9.27
C SER A 81 -8.23 9.59 8.17
N VAL A 82 -9.34 10.28 7.87
CA VAL A 82 -9.38 11.32 6.83
C VAL A 82 -8.47 12.49 7.19
N VAL A 83 -8.51 12.94 8.44
CA VAL A 83 -7.64 14.02 8.92
C VAL A 83 -6.17 13.61 8.85
N SER A 84 -5.82 12.38 9.24
CA SER A 84 -4.44 11.88 9.13
C SER A 84 -3.95 11.86 7.69
N TRP A 85 -4.75 11.37 6.73
CA TRP A 85 -4.40 11.38 5.31
C TRP A 85 -4.19 12.80 4.77
N LEU A 86 -5.04 13.76 5.16
CA LEU A 86 -4.89 15.16 4.78
C LEU A 86 -3.62 15.79 5.36
N LEU A 87 -3.30 15.50 6.63
CA LEU A 87 -2.07 15.97 7.26
C LEU A 87 -0.83 15.40 6.57
N ILE A 88 -0.84 14.11 6.23
CA ILE A 88 0.26 13.47 5.49
C ILE A 88 0.41 14.11 4.11
N ALA A 89 -0.69 14.31 3.40
CA ALA A 89 -0.69 14.93 2.07
C ALA A 89 -0.16 16.38 2.10
N TYR A 90 -0.52 17.17 3.11
CA TYR A 90 -0.13 18.58 3.16
C TYR A 90 1.28 18.80 3.73
N PHE A 91 1.66 18.08 4.79
CA PHE A 91 2.93 18.31 5.48
C PHE A 91 4.06 17.38 5.04
N LEU A 92 3.76 16.11 4.80
CA LEU A 92 4.77 15.09 4.52
C LEU A 92 5.08 15.00 3.03
N ALA A 93 4.05 14.93 2.17
CA ALA A 93 4.24 14.79 0.73
C ALA A 93 5.22 15.81 0.10
N PRO A 94 5.13 17.14 0.37
CA PRO A 94 6.07 18.10 -0.22
C PRO A 94 7.52 17.93 0.29
N ARG A 95 7.72 17.39 1.50
CA ARG A 95 9.07 17.15 2.05
C ARG A 95 9.78 15.97 1.39
N PHE A 96 9.02 15.04 0.81
CA PHE A 96 9.57 13.87 0.13
C PHE A 96 9.98 14.13 -1.33
N GLU A 97 9.63 15.29 -1.89
CA GLU A 97 10.00 15.65 -3.28
C GLU A 97 11.52 15.64 -3.51
N HIS A 98 12.31 16.07 -2.52
CA HIS A 98 13.77 16.06 -2.60
C HIS A 98 14.38 14.64 -2.67
N PHE A 99 13.66 13.63 -2.17
CA PHE A 99 14.13 12.25 -2.06
C PHE A 99 13.63 11.32 -3.17
N LEU A 100 12.92 11.87 -4.17
CA LEU A 100 12.39 11.12 -5.31
C LEU A 100 13.48 10.40 -6.13
N GLY A 101 14.77 10.65 -5.95
CA GLY A 101 15.83 9.87 -6.59
C GLY A 101 16.04 8.46 -6.04
N SER A 102 15.61 8.19 -4.81
CA SER A 102 15.94 6.98 -4.04
C SER A 102 15.08 5.78 -4.44
N ARG A 103 15.62 4.56 -4.32
CA ARG A 103 14.95 3.31 -4.72
C ARG A 103 14.09 2.69 -3.62
N SER A 104 14.35 3.04 -2.36
CA SER A 104 13.58 2.55 -1.21
C SER A 104 13.58 3.57 -0.08
N VAL A 105 12.62 3.44 0.84
CA VAL A 105 12.57 4.26 2.06
C VAL A 105 13.82 4.06 2.92
N ALA A 106 14.41 2.86 2.93
CA ALA A 106 15.67 2.59 3.62
C ALA A 106 16.86 3.38 3.03
N GLU A 107 16.88 3.64 1.71
CA GLU A 107 17.90 4.48 1.07
C GLU A 107 17.69 5.97 1.43
N ILE A 108 16.44 6.42 1.53
CA ILE A 108 16.10 7.78 2.02
C ILE A 108 16.63 7.97 3.45
N MET A 109 16.32 7.03 4.34
CA MET A 109 16.76 7.08 5.73
C MET A 109 18.28 6.92 5.87
N GLY A 110 18.91 6.10 5.03
CA GLY A 110 20.36 5.97 4.97
C GLY A 110 21.07 7.26 4.53
N ASN A 111 20.50 7.99 3.57
CA ASN A 111 21.06 9.27 3.11
C ASN A 111 20.85 10.40 4.13
N ALA A 112 19.74 10.41 4.85
CA ALA A 112 19.45 11.44 5.86
C ALA A 112 20.18 11.20 7.20
N TYR A 113 20.33 9.94 7.63
CA TYR A 113 20.80 9.59 8.99
C TYR A 113 22.02 8.66 9.04
N GLY A 114 22.54 8.23 7.88
CA GLY A 114 23.75 7.42 7.76
C GLY A 114 23.52 5.90 7.66
N ASN A 115 24.58 5.17 7.27
CA ASN A 115 24.50 3.74 6.91
C ASN A 115 24.11 2.80 8.05
N LYS A 116 24.34 3.18 9.33
CA LYS A 116 23.91 2.35 10.47
C LYS A 116 22.38 2.27 10.56
N VAL A 117 21.69 3.38 10.28
CA VAL A 117 20.23 3.47 10.28
C VAL A 117 19.65 2.71 9.09
N ARG A 118 20.31 2.76 7.92
CA ARG A 118 19.93 1.94 6.76
C ARG A 118 19.90 0.45 7.08
N GLY A 119 20.88 -0.06 7.83
CA GLY A 119 20.92 -1.46 8.26
C GLY A 119 19.68 -1.82 9.08
N LEU A 120 19.35 -1.02 10.09
CA LEU A 120 18.16 -1.23 10.94
C LEU A 120 16.85 -1.23 10.13
N TYR A 121 16.69 -0.28 9.21
CA TYR A 121 15.49 -0.19 8.36
C TYR A 121 15.38 -1.30 7.30
N LEU A 122 16.45 -2.07 7.04
CA LEU A 122 16.37 -3.25 6.17
C LEU A 122 15.90 -4.50 6.93
N TYR A 123 15.96 -4.50 8.27
CA TYR A 123 15.50 -5.60 9.11
C TYR A 123 14.03 -5.47 9.54
N CYS A 124 13.45 -4.28 9.39
CA CYS A 124 12.05 -3.97 9.71
C CYS A 124 11.20 -4.08 8.44
#